data_AF-A0A2J0MLR2-F1
#
_entry.id   AF-A0A2J0MLR2-F1
#
_cell.length_a   1.000
_cell.length_b   1.000
_cell.length_c   1.000
_cell.angle_alpha   90.00
_cell.angle_beta   90.00
_cell.angle_gamma   90.00
#
_symmetry.space_group_name_H-M   'P 1'
#
loop_
_entity.id
_entity.type
_entity.pdbx_description
1 polymer ?
#
loop_
_entity_poly.entity_id
_entity_poly.type
_entity_poly.pdbx_seq_one_letter_code
_entity_poly.pdbx_strand_id
1 'polypeptide(L)' 'MNKNQWLKTVNSVMFVSLLLQVFTSLWLLLHFTRTALTIHKYNGLFFIILVITHIILNWPWIRSALFKR' A
#
# COMPACT_ATOMS: atom_id res chain seq x y z
N MET A 1 -18.23 10.35 2.57
CA MET A 1 -17.96 8.91 2.40
C MET A 1 -18.00 8.23 3.76
N ASN A 2 -18.65 7.07 3.85
CA ASN A 2 -18.61 6.26 5.07
C ASN A 2 -17.27 5.51 5.19
N LYS A 3 -16.93 5.04 6.40
CA LYS A 3 -15.68 4.30 6.66
C LYS A 3 -15.45 3.13 5.70
N ASN A 4 -16.52 2.39 5.36
CA ASN A 4 -16.43 1.23 4.48
C ASN A 4 -16.08 1.62 3.03
N GLN A 5 -16.58 2.75 2.55
CA GLN A 5 -16.19 3.31 1.25
C GLN A 5 -14.71 3.71 1.25
N TRP A 6 -14.23 4.39 2.30
CA TRP A 6 -12.82 4.72 2.46
C TRP A 6 -11.92 3.47 2.45
N LEU A 7 -12.29 2.44 3.21
CA LEU A 7 -11.55 1.17 3.24
C LEU A 7 -11.51 0.50 1.86
N LYS A 8 -12.63 0.46 1.14
CA LYS A 8 -12.67 -0.08 -0.23
C LYS A 8 -11.72 0.68 -1.16
N THR A 9 -11.73 2.01 -1.10
CA THR A 9 -10.84 2.84 -1.91
C THR A 9 -9.37 2.61 -1.54
N VAL A 10 -9.01 2.72 -0.24
CA VAL A 10 -7.63 2.52 0.23
C VAL A 10 -7.12 1.13 -0.14
N ASN A 11 -7.92 0.08 0.05
CA ASN A 11 -7.53 -1.29 -0.30
C ASN A 11 -7.30 -1.46 -1.81
N SER A 12 -8.15 -0.85 -2.64
CA SER A 12 -8.01 -0.92 -4.10
C SER A 12 -6.74 -0.18 -4.55
N VAL A 13 -6.47 1.00 -4.00
CA VAL A 13 -5.27 1.77 -4.32
C VAL A 13 -4.01 1.06 -3.81
N MET A 14 -4.05 0.45 -2.62
CA MET A 14 -2.96 -0.39 -2.11
C MET A 14 -2.66 -1.56 -3.04
N PHE A 15 -3.69 -2.26 -3.52
CA PHE A 15 -3.50 -3.39 -4.44
C PHE A 15 -2.82 -2.96 -5.73
N VAL A 16 -3.25 -1.86 -6.34
CA VAL A 16 -2.60 -1.30 -7.54
C VAL A 16 -1.16 -0.88 -7.26
N SER A 17 -0.91 -0.21 -6.14
CA SER A 17 0.45 0.22 -5.74
C SER A 17 1.37 -0.99 -5.49
N LEU A 18 0.85 -2.08 -4.92
CA LEU A 18 1.59 -3.34 -4.76
C LEU A 18 1.96 -3.95 -6.12
N LEU A 19 1.02 -4.00 -7.07
CA LEU A 19 1.31 -4.50 -8.42
C LEU A 19 2.39 -3.65 -9.11
N LEU A 20 2.30 -2.32 -8.97
CA LEU A 20 3.32 -1.41 -9.50
C LEU A 20 4.69 -1.63 -8.83
N GLN A 21 4.71 -1.92 -7.52
CA GLN A 21 5.93 -2.22 -6.79
C GLN A 21 6.60 -3.50 -7.32
N VAL A 22 5.82 -4.58 -7.49
CA VAL A 22 6.31 -5.85 -8.05
C VAL A 22 6.83 -5.66 -9.47
N PHE A 23 6.06 -4.97 -10.31
CA PHE A 23 6.44 -4.71 -11.70
C PHE A 23 7.74 -3.91 -11.80
N THR A 24 7.88 -2.83 -11.02
CA THR A 24 9.10 -2.02 -11.02
C THR A 24 10.31 -2.74 -10.41
N SER A 25 10.10 -3.61 -9.41
CA SER A 25 11.14 -4.51 -8.90
C SER A 25 11.65 -5.48 -9.97
N LEU A 26 10.74 -6.14 -10.69
CA LEU A 26 11.12 -7.06 -11.77
C LEU A 26 11.81 -6.31 -12.92
N TRP A 27 11.31 -5.12 -13.28
CA TRP A 27 11.96 -4.27 -14.26
C TRP A 27 13.39 -3.94 -13.82
N LEU A 28 13.59 -3.44 -12.61
CA LEU A 28 14.92 -3.08 -12.10
C LEU A 28 15.89 -4.26 -12.08
N LEU A 29 15.39 -5.47 -11.82
CA LEU A 29 16.17 -6.69 -11.82
C LEU A 29 16.70 -7.04 -13.22
N LEU A 30 15.87 -6.85 -14.27
CA LEU A 30 16.21 -7.22 -15.65
C LEU A 30 16.88 -6.07 -16.42
N HIS A 31 16.44 -4.85 -16.17
CA HIS A 31 16.80 -3.64 -16.88
C HIS A 31 16.96 -2.50 -15.87
N PHE A 32 18.16 -2.40 -15.28
CA PHE A 32 18.44 -1.33 -14.34
C PHE A 32 18.35 0.04 -15.04
N THR A 33 17.27 0.77 -14.79
CA THR A 33 17.04 2.11 -15.34
C THR A 33 16.73 3.11 -14.24
N ARG A 34 17.22 4.34 -14.41
CA ARG A 34 16.98 5.43 -13.45
C ARG A 34 15.49 5.73 -13.30
N THR A 35 14.72 5.64 -14.39
CA THR A 35 13.27 5.85 -14.38
C THR A 35 12.55 4.81 -13.53
N ALA A 36 12.82 3.51 -13.74
CA ALA A 36 12.23 2.45 -12.92
C ALA A 36 12.61 2.60 -11.44
N LEU A 37 13.85 2.99 -11.14
CA LEU A 37 14.31 3.22 -9.78
C LEU A 37 13.55 4.37 -9.10
N THR A 38 13.39 5.48 -9.82
CA THR A 38 12.66 6.63 -9.32
C THR A 38 11.19 6.28 -9.03
N ILE A 39 10.51 5.61 -9.98
CA ILE A 39 9.11 5.18 -9.80
C ILE A 39 9.01 4.21 -8.61
N HIS A 40 9.89 3.22 -8.52
CA HIS A 40 9.92 2.24 -7.44
C HIS A 40 10.06 2.88 -6.06
N LYS A 41 10.97 3.86 -5.93
CA LYS A 41 11.20 4.57 -4.66
C LYS A 41 9.99 5.38 -4.23
N TYR A 42 9.41 6.16 -5.14
CA TYR A 42 8.24 6.99 -4.81
C TYR A 42 6.98 6.15 -4.57
N ASN A 43 6.76 5.09 -5.35
CA ASN A 43 5.65 4.17 -5.12
C ASN A 43 5.79 3.44 -3.78
N GLY A 44 7.01 3.03 -3.40
CA GLY A 44 7.27 2.43 -2.09
C GLY A 44 6.91 3.37 -0.93
N LEU A 45 7.29 4.65 -1.02
CA LEU A 45 6.92 5.65 -0.02
C LEU A 45 5.39 5.87 0.03
N PHE A 46 4.75 5.98 -1.14
CA PHE A 46 3.30 6.11 -1.24
C PHE A 46 2.58 4.89 -0.63
N PHE A 47 3.07 3.68 -0.89
CA PHE A 47 2.53 2.45 -0.33
C PHE A 47 2.59 2.43 1.20
N ILE A 48 3.70 2.90 1.80
CA ILE A 48 3.81 3.02 3.27
C ILE A 48 2.72 3.94 3.83
N ILE A 49 2.46 5.09 3.19
CA ILE A 49 1.40 6.02 3.60
C ILE A 49 0.03 5.35 3.52
N LEU A 50 -0.23 4.58 2.46
CA LEU A 50 -1.48 3.82 2.32
C LEU A 50 -1.63 2.75 3.41
N VAL A 51 -0.56 2.01 3.73
CA VAL A 51 -0.56 1.00 4.81
C VAL A 51 -0.89 1.65 6.15
N ILE A 52 -0.27 2.78 6.48
CA ILE A 52 -0.56 3.53 7.71
C ILE A 52 -2.04 3.95 7.73
N THR A 53 -2.54 4.50 6.63
CA THR A 53 -3.94 4.91 6.49
C THR A 53 -4.89 3.72 6.67
N HIS A 54 -4.57 2.57 6.07
CA HIS A 54 -5.32 1.33 6.21
C HIS A 54 -5.36 0.83 7.65
N ILE A 55 -4.23 0.87 8.37
CA ILE A 55 -4.15 0.48 9.78
C ILE A 55 -5.00 1.41 10.64
N ILE A 56 -4.92 2.73 10.44
CA ILE A 56 -5.72 3.72 11.18
C ILE A 56 -7.22 3.45 10.98
N LEU A 57 -7.64 3.23 9.73
CA LEU A 57 -9.04 2.94 9.43
C LEU A 57 -9.49 1.60 10.05
N ASN A 58 -8.62 0.58 10.08
CA ASN A 58 -8.92 -0.72 10.68
C ASN A 58 -8.66 -0.80 12.19
N TRP A 59 -8.16 0.26 12.83
CA TRP A 59 -7.75 0.23 14.23
C TRP A 59 -8.81 -0.32 15.20
N PRO A 60 -10.12 0.02 15.10
CA PRO A 60 -11.14 -0.57 15.96
C PRO A 60 -11.24 -2.10 15.82
N TRP A 61 -11.11 -2.62 14.58
CA TRP A 61 -11.11 -4.05 14.32
C TRP A 61 -9.84 -4.71 14.86
N ILE A 62 -8.67 -4.14 14.56
CA ILE A 62 -7.37 -4.62 15.08
C ILE A 62 -7.40 -4.69 16.60
N ARG A 63 -7.90 -3.64 17.26
CA ARG A 63 -8.04 -3.59 18.71
C ARG A 63 -8.92 -4.73 19.23
N SER A 64 -10.05 -4.96 18.56
CA SER A 64 -11.00 -6.02 18.94
C SER A 64 -10.45 -7.43 18.70
N ALA A 65 -9.61 -7.63 17.69
CA ALA A 65 -9.05 -8.92 17.32
C ALA A 65 -7.82 -9.28 18.18
N LEU A 66 -6.98 -8.30 18.51
CA LEU A 66 -5.71 -8.53 19.21
C LEU A 66 -5.79 -8.33 20.74
N PHE A 67 -6.69 -7.48 21.23
CA PHE A 67 -6.70 -7.08 22.65
C PHE A 67 -7.96 -7.48 23.42
N LYS A 68 -8.92 -8.18 22.78
CA LYS A 68 -9.97 -8.88 23.54
C LYS A 68 -9.44 -10.23 24.02
N ARG A 69 -9.15 -10.31 25.31
CA ARG A 69 -9.28 -11.54 26.10
C ARG A 69 -10.72 -11.63 26.60
#